data_AF-A0A5P8I3K7-F1
#
_entry.id   AF-A0A5P8I3K7-F1
#
_cell.length_a   1.000
_cell.length_b   1.000
_cell.length_c   1.000
_cell.angle_alpha   90.00
_cell.angle_beta   90.00
_cell.angle_gamma   90.00
#
_symmetry.space_group_name_H-M   'P 1'
#
loop_
_entity.id
_entity.type
_entity.pdbx_description
1 polymer ?
#
loop_
_entity_poly.entity_id
_entity_poly.type
_entity_poly.pdbx_seq_one_letter_code
_entity_poly.pdbx_strand_id
1 'polypeptide(L)'
;MRLNQSLLLLTILFALIAVASCAVKTCTPVYVVESGDTLDKIANKLKVSLPDLKKANPCITNPNLIFVGCIIRIPNATGCF
;
A
#
# COMPACT_ATOMS: atom_id res chain seq x y z
N MET A 1 33.16 40.47 8.69
CA MET A 1 32.44 39.75 7.61
C MET A 1 30.94 39.94 7.85
N ARG A 2 30.26 40.80 7.07
CA ARG A 2 28.79 40.92 7.15
C ARG A 2 28.21 39.82 6.27
N LEU A 3 27.57 38.83 6.89
CA LEU A 3 26.97 37.71 6.19
C LEU A 3 25.78 38.22 5.35
N ASN A 4 25.75 37.91 4.06
CA ASN A 4 24.74 38.41 3.12
C ASN A 4 23.39 37.71 3.39
N GLN A 5 22.44 38.44 3.98
CA GLN A 5 21.13 37.90 4.39
C GLN A 5 20.34 37.32 3.19
N SER A 6 20.56 37.81 1.97
CA SER A 6 19.94 37.30 0.74
C SER A 6 20.41 35.88 0.38
N LEU A 7 21.67 35.52 0.69
CA LEU A 7 22.19 34.17 0.49
C LEU A 7 21.61 33.20 1.52
N LEU A 8 21.35 33.69 2.74
CA LEU A 8 20.75 32.93 3.84
C LEU A 8 19.30 32.52 3.52
N LEU A 9 18.49 33.43 2.98
CA LEU A 9 17.10 33.16 2.60
C LEU A 9 16.97 32.11 1.48
N LEU A 10 17.87 32.11 0.50
CA LEU A 10 17.86 31.15 -0.59
C LEU A 10 18.18 29.72 -0.11
N THR A 11 19.10 29.59 0.85
CA THR A 11 19.44 28.28 1.44
C THR A 11 18.32 27.69 2.29
N ILE A 12 17.57 28.53 3.01
CA ILE A 12 16.41 28.11 3.82
C ILE A 12 15.26 27.66 2.92
N LEU A 13 15.01 28.37 1.81
CA LEU A 13 14.01 27.98 0.81
C LEU A 13 14.31 26.61 0.19
N PHE A 14 15.59 26.34 -0.10
CA PHE A 14 16.01 25.04 -0.63
C PHE A 14 15.88 23.92 0.40
N ALA A 15 16.17 24.20 1.68
CA ALA A 15 16.06 23.22 2.76
C ALA A 15 14.60 22.84 3.10
N LEU A 16 13.64 23.77 2.96
CA LEU A 16 12.21 23.52 3.21
C LEU A 16 11.58 22.50 2.25
N ILE A 17 12.13 22.32 1.05
CA ILE A 17 11.61 21.41 0.03
C ILE A 17 11.97 19.94 0.34
N ALA A 18 12.99 19.68 1.15
CA ALA A 18 13.56 18.34 1.34
C ALA A 18 12.96 17.51 2.49
N VAL A 19 12.02 18.05 3.28
CA VAL A 19 11.56 17.41 4.54
C VAL A 19 10.17 16.75 4.44
N ALA A 20 9.56 16.69 3.26
CA ALA A 20 8.20 16.18 3.07
C ALA A 20 8.13 14.70 2.66
N SER A 21 9.15 13.89 2.96
CA SER A 21 9.15 12.45 2.67
C SER A 21 9.16 11.65 3.95
N CYS A 22 8.05 11.69 4.70
CA CYS A 22 7.74 10.50 5.49
C CYS A 22 7.60 9.37 4.47
N ALA A 23 8.57 8.46 4.45
CA ALA A 23 8.49 7.28 3.63
C ALA A 23 7.23 6.53 4.09
N VAL A 24 6.15 6.63 3.31
CA VAL A 24 4.91 5.89 3.55
C VAL A 24 5.32 4.43 3.52
N LYS A 25 5.43 3.81 4.69
CA LYS A 25 5.75 2.41 4.83
C LYS A 25 4.54 1.64 4.31
N THR A 26 4.58 1.23 3.05
CA THR A 26 3.58 0.36 2.47
C THR A 26 3.79 -1.04 3.03
N CYS A 27 3.24 -1.33 4.20
CA CYS A 27 2.92 -2.73 4.46
C CYS A 27 1.77 -3.07 3.51
N THR A 28 1.98 -4.11 2.73
CA THR A 28 0.89 -4.72 1.97
C THR A 28 0.18 -5.62 2.97
N PRO A 29 -1.02 -5.28 3.46
CA PRO A 29 -1.72 -6.19 4.33
C PRO A 29 -2.09 -7.43 3.52
N VAL A 30 -2.12 -8.54 4.25
CA VAL A 30 -2.41 -9.85 3.70
C VAL A 30 -3.58 -10.46 4.44
N TYR A 31 -4.34 -11.28 3.74
CA TYR A 31 -5.44 -12.06 4.28
C TYR A 31 -5.09 -13.54 4.19
N VAL A 32 -5.26 -14.28 5.28
CA VAL A 32 -5.09 -15.74 5.29
C VAL A 32 -6.45 -16.36 5.02
N VAL A 33 -6.55 -17.16 3.96
CA VAL A 33 -7.80 -17.79 3.53
C VAL A 33 -8.32 -18.75 4.60
N GLU A 34 -9.60 -18.63 4.94
CA GLU A 34 -10.29 -19.52 5.87
C GLU A 34 -11.21 -20.50 5.12
N SER A 35 -11.69 -21.54 5.81
CA SER A 35 -12.58 -22.52 5.20
C SER A 35 -13.89 -21.89 4.73
N GLY A 36 -14.23 -22.08 3.45
CA GLY A 36 -15.45 -21.54 2.83
C GLY A 36 -15.32 -20.17 2.18
N ASP A 37 -14.12 -19.59 2.21
CA ASP A 37 -13.79 -18.36 1.50
C ASP A 37 -13.71 -18.57 -0.03
N THR A 38 -14.09 -17.53 -0.76
CA THR A 38 -13.80 -17.37 -2.19
C THR A 38 -13.22 -15.97 -2.40
N LEU A 39 -12.53 -15.74 -3.51
CA LEU A 39 -11.98 -14.41 -3.79
C LEU A 39 -13.06 -13.32 -3.84
N ASP A 40 -14.26 -13.63 -4.35
CA ASP A 40 -15.42 -12.74 -4.32
C ASP A 40 -15.88 -12.40 -2.90
N LYS A 41 -15.98 -13.40 -2.01
CA LYS A 41 -16.36 -13.16 -0.60
C LYS A 41 -15.31 -12.33 0.11
N ILE A 42 -14.03 -12.60 -0.12
CA ILE A 42 -12.91 -11.86 0.46
C ILE A 42 -12.93 -10.40 -0.05
N ALA A 43 -13.08 -10.19 -1.36
CA ALA A 43 -13.18 -8.87 -1.97
C ALA A 43 -14.32 -8.05 -1.34
N ASN A 44 -15.50 -8.65 -1.21
CA ASN A 44 -16.66 -8.01 -0.57
C ASN A 44 -16.42 -7.72 0.93
N LYS A 45 -15.86 -8.66 1.68
CA LYS A 45 -15.53 -8.51 3.12
C LYS A 45 -14.55 -7.37 3.35
N LEU A 46 -13.55 -7.25 2.49
CA LEU A 46 -12.49 -6.25 2.58
C LEU A 46 -12.81 -4.93 1.84
N LYS A 47 -13.97 -4.84 1.18
CA LYS A 47 -14.39 -3.69 0.36
C LYS A 47 -13.37 -3.33 -0.72
N VAL A 48 -12.78 -4.35 -1.32
CA VAL A 48 -11.81 -4.23 -2.42
C VAL A 48 -12.44 -4.75 -3.70
N SER A 49 -12.11 -4.15 -4.84
CA SER A 49 -12.61 -4.68 -6.11
C SER A 49 -11.98 -6.05 -6.39
N LEU A 50 -12.80 -7.02 -6.82
CA LEU A 50 -12.31 -8.31 -7.31
C LEU A 50 -11.23 -8.17 -8.41
N PRO A 51 -11.38 -7.29 -9.44
CA PRO A 51 -10.35 -7.15 -10.46
C PRO A 51 -9.01 -6.65 -9.90
N ASP A 52 -9.02 -5.71 -8.95
CA ASP A 52 -7.78 -5.26 -8.30
C ASP A 52 -7.17 -6.36 -7.45
N LEU A 53 -8.00 -7.12 -6.73
CA LEU A 53 -7.56 -8.24 -5.90
C LEU A 53 -6.93 -9.34 -6.76
N LYS A 54 -7.51 -9.66 -7.93
CA LYS A 54 -6.93 -10.59 -8.90
C LYS A 54 -5.61 -10.06 -9.47
N LYS A 55 -5.54 -8.78 -9.80
CA LYS A 55 -4.31 -8.14 -10.31
C LYS A 55 -3.17 -8.19 -9.29
N ALA A 56 -3.48 -8.03 -8.01
CA ALA A 56 -2.51 -8.14 -6.92
C ALA A 56 -2.03 -9.59 -6.67
N ASN A 57 -2.80 -10.59 -7.11
CA ASN A 57 -2.54 -12.01 -6.87
C ASN A 57 -2.52 -12.82 -8.17
N PRO A 58 -1.54 -12.57 -9.07
CA PRO A 58 -1.46 -13.24 -10.38
C PRO A 58 -1.20 -14.76 -10.28
N CYS A 59 -0.75 -15.25 -9.12
CA CYS A 59 -0.59 -16.67 -8.86
C CYS A 59 -1.92 -17.44 -8.76
N ILE A 60 -3.05 -16.73 -8.60
CA ILE A 60 -4.37 -17.35 -8.51
C ILE A 60 -5.01 -17.37 -9.89
N THR A 61 -4.92 -18.52 -10.56
CA THR A 61 -5.47 -18.71 -11.90
C THR A 61 -6.99 -18.88 -11.89
N ASN A 62 -7.53 -19.56 -10.86
CA ASN A 62 -8.96 -19.78 -10.72
C ASN A 62 -9.48 -19.09 -9.44
N PRO A 63 -10.31 -18.03 -9.55
CA PRO A 63 -10.78 -17.28 -8.39
C PRO A 63 -11.71 -18.05 -7.46
N ASN A 64 -12.31 -19.14 -7.96
CA ASN A 64 -13.18 -20.03 -7.19
C ASN A 64 -12.42 -21.17 -6.50
N LEU A 65 -11.12 -21.30 -6.75
CA LEU A 65 -10.29 -22.38 -6.22
C LEU A 65 -9.10 -21.77 -5.47
N ILE A 66 -9.35 -21.44 -4.20
CA ILE A 66 -8.34 -20.98 -3.25
C ILE A 66 -8.31 -21.96 -2.07
N PHE A 67 -7.11 -22.19 -1.52
CA PHE A 67 -6.90 -23.14 -0.45
C PHE A 67 -6.82 -22.44 0.91
N VAL A 68 -7.33 -23.09 1.95
CA VAL A 68 -7.21 -22.61 3.34
C VAL A 68 -5.73 -22.45 3.71
N GLY A 69 -5.39 -21.34 4.37
CA GLY A 69 -4.01 -20.98 4.71
C GLY A 69 -3.25 -20.26 3.59
N CYS A 70 -3.84 -20.12 2.39
CA CYS A 70 -3.25 -19.30 1.33
C CYS A 70 -3.21 -17.82 1.74
N ILE A 71 -2.14 -17.12 1.36
CA ILE A 71 -1.94 -15.69 1.65
C ILE A 71 -2.40 -14.87 0.44
N ILE A 72 -3.43 -14.06 0.62
CA ILE A 72 -3.95 -13.12 -0.37
C ILE A 72 -3.39 -11.74 -0.10
N ARG A 73 -2.75 -11.13 -1.09
CA ARG A 73 -2.28 -9.74 -1.04
C ARG A 73 -3.44 -8.79 -1.28
N ILE A 74 -3.62 -7.82 -0.39
CA ILE A 74 -4.72 -6.85 -0.48
C ILE A 74 -4.19 -5.58 -1.15
N PRO A 75 -4.68 -5.19 -2.35
CA PRO A 75 -4.26 -3.96 -3.01
C PRO A 75 -4.82 -2.71 -2.31
N ASN A 76 -4.09 -1.60 -2.42
CA ASN A 76 -4.53 -0.26 -2.03
C ASN A 76 -4.93 -0.07 -0.55
N ALA A 77 -4.47 -0.94 0.34
CA ALA A 77 -4.57 -0.65 1.76
C ALA A 77 -3.45 0.33 2.14
N THR A 78 -3.81 1.60 2.15
CA THR A 78 -2.97 2.71 2.58
C THR A 78 -2.93 2.76 4.10
N GLY A 79 -2.24 1.82 4.73
CA GLY A 79 -2.02 1.87 6.18
C GLY A 79 -1.49 0.58 6.76
N CYS A 80 -0.39 0.71 7.51
CA CYS A 80 -0.06 -0.26 8.55
C CYS A 80 -0.83 0.13 9.79
N PHE A 81 -1.67 -0.77 10.27
CA PHE A 81 -2.28 -0.68 11.59
C PHE A 81 -1.46 -1.54 12.56
#